data_AF-A0A1W0WTJ6-F1
#
_entry.id   AF-A0A1W0WTJ6-F1
#
_cell.length_a   1.000
_cell.length_b   1.000
_cell.length_c   1.000
_cell.angle_alpha   90.00
_cell.angle_beta   90.00
_cell.angle_gamma   90.00
#
_symmetry.space_group_name_H-M   'P 1'
#
loop_
_entity.id
_entity.type
_entity.pdbx_description
1 polymer ?
#
loop_
_entity_poly.entity_id
_entity_poly.type
_entity_poly.pdbx_seq_one_letter_code
_entity_poly.pdbx_strand_id
1 'polypeptide(L)'
;MVLYVASNSTGLVASTSTGLVASTSTGLIASTSTGLVASTSTGLVASTGLVASTSTGLVASTSTGLVASTSTGLAASTSSGFWIYVYYILAISYVD
;
A
#
# COMPACT_ATOMS: atom_id res chain seq x y z
N MET A 1 -23.76 -6.73 2.53
CA MET A 1 -22.83 -6.94 3.66
C MET A 1 -21.49 -6.36 3.25
N VAL A 2 -21.12 -5.20 3.79
CA VAL A 2 -19.78 -4.64 3.58
C VAL A 2 -18.87 -5.29 4.62
N LEU A 3 -17.90 -6.06 4.16
CA LEU A 3 -16.94 -6.71 5.06
C LEU A 3 -15.79 -5.73 5.34
N TYR A 4 -15.63 -5.35 6.59
CA TYR A 4 -14.48 -4.57 7.06
C TYR A 4 -13.42 -5.52 7.61
N VAL A 5 -12.19 -5.41 7.10
CA VAL A 5 -11.04 -6.19 7.58
C VAL A 5 -10.02 -5.21 8.15
N ALA A 6 -9.69 -5.38 9.44
CA ALA A 6 -8.62 -4.64 10.10
C ALA A 6 -7.60 -5.59 10.71
N SER A 7 -6.32 -5.37 10.41
CA SER A 7 -5.22 -6.25 10.83
C SER A 7 -4.00 -5.44 11.27
N ASN A 8 -3.35 -5.87 12.35
CA ASN A 8 -2.05 -5.38 12.80
C ASN A 8 -1.13 -6.58 13.09
N SER A 9 0.05 -6.63 12.48
CA SER A 9 0.97 -7.77 12.57
C SER A 9 2.43 -7.34 12.44
N THR A 10 3.36 -8.21 12.84
CA THR A 10 4.79 -8.02 12.57
C THR A 10 5.28 -8.84 11.36
N GLY A 11 4.38 -9.62 10.74
CA GLY A 11 4.72 -10.56 9.66
C GLY A 11 3.88 -10.34 8.39
N LEU A 12 3.29 -11.42 7.87
CA LEU A 12 2.45 -11.37 6.69
C LEU A 12 1.01 -11.02 7.06
N VAL A 13 0.45 -10.00 6.41
CA VAL A 13 -0.99 -9.72 6.39
C VAL A 13 -1.50 -10.00 4.98
N ALA A 14 -2.39 -10.99 4.86
CA ALA A 14 -3.06 -11.32 3.61
C ALA A 14 -4.58 -11.18 3.80
N SER A 15 -5.24 -10.43 2.93
CA SER A 15 -6.68 -10.19 3.04
C SER A 15 -7.36 -10.04 1.69
N THR A 16 -8.54 -10.64 1.54
CA THR A 16 -9.43 -10.47 0.40
C THR A 16 -10.79 -10.02 0.91
N SER A 17 -11.30 -8.89 0.39
CA SER A 17 -12.60 -8.34 0.79
C SER A 17 -13.32 -7.73 -0.40
N THR A 18 -14.63 -7.50 -0.27
CA THR A 18 -15.39 -6.65 -1.20
C THR A 18 -15.57 -5.21 -0.67
N GLY A 19 -15.22 -5.00 0.61
CA GLY A 19 -15.41 -3.74 1.33
C GLY A 19 -14.10 -3.00 1.60
N LEU A 20 -13.96 -2.48 2.82
CA LEU A 20 -12.78 -1.73 3.25
C LEU A 20 -11.77 -2.66 3.92
N VAL A 21 -10.51 -2.56 3.52
CA VAL A 21 -9.37 -3.23 4.15
C VAL A 21 -8.44 -2.19 4.74
N ALA A 22 -8.12 -2.32 6.03
CA ALA A 22 -7.16 -1.51 6.73
C ALA A 22 -6.07 -2.41 7.36
N SER A 23 -4.83 -2.28 6.91
CA SER A 23 -3.75 -3.18 7.34
C SER A 23 -2.51 -2.41 7.77
N THR A 24 -1.95 -2.79 8.91
CA THR A 24 -0.65 -2.32 9.38
C THR A 24 0.28 -3.51 9.59
N SER A 25 1.51 -3.44 9.08
CA SER A 25 2.51 -4.48 9.30
C SER A 25 3.94 -3.98 9.34
N THR A 26 4.81 -4.60 10.15
CA THR A 26 6.27 -4.44 10.01
C THR A 26 6.89 -5.48 9.07
N GLY A 27 6.17 -5.85 8.01
CA GLY A 27 6.52 -6.96 7.12
C GLY A 27 5.86 -6.84 5.75
N LEU A 28 5.12 -7.87 5.34
CA LEU A 28 4.49 -7.94 4.02
C LEU A 28 2.98 -7.74 4.16
N ILE A 29 2.40 -6.85 3.35
CA ILE A 29 0.96 -6.69 3.21
C ILE A 29 0.58 -7.06 1.79
N ALA A 30 -0.32 -8.03 1.64
CA ALA A 30 -0.96 -8.39 0.38
C ALA A 30 -2.47 -8.25 0.54
N SER A 31 -3.09 -7.34 -0.22
CA SER A 31 -4.51 -7.04 -0.07
C SER A 31 -5.22 -6.94 -1.41
N THR A 32 -6.35 -7.60 -1.51
CA THR A 32 -7.23 -7.51 -2.68
C THR A 32 -8.60 -7.03 -2.23
N SER A 33 -9.04 -5.90 -2.78
CA SER A 33 -10.40 -5.42 -2.55
C SER A 33 -11.03 -4.85 -3.80
N THR A 34 -12.35 -5.03 -3.94
CA THR A 34 -13.16 -4.24 -4.88
C THR A 34 -13.48 -2.85 -4.33
N GLY A 35 -13.30 -2.65 -3.02
CA GLY A 35 -13.45 -1.37 -2.33
C GLY A 35 -12.11 -0.67 -2.09
N LEU A 36 -11.99 0.00 -0.94
CA LEU A 36 -10.81 0.75 -0.55
C LEU A 36 -9.83 -0.15 0.23
N VAL A 37 -8.54 -0.02 -0.09
CA VAL A 37 -7.43 -0.64 0.63
C VAL A 37 -6.56 0.48 1.21
N ALA A 38 -6.51 0.56 2.54
CA ALA A 38 -5.61 1.42 3.28
C ALA A 38 -4.52 0.55 3.93
N SER A 39 -3.26 0.84 3.63
CA SER A 39 -2.14 0.00 4.08
C SER A 39 -0.93 0.81 4.54
N THR A 40 -0.33 0.39 5.64
CA THR A 40 0.90 0.95 6.16
C THR A 40 1.90 -0.16 6.46
N SER A 41 3.06 -0.15 5.80
CA SER A 41 4.09 -1.16 6.02
C SER A 41 5.48 -0.57 6.18
N THR A 42 6.35 -1.22 6.94
CA THR A 42 7.80 -0.94 6.86
C THR A 42 8.51 -1.79 5.80
N GLY A 43 7.82 -2.78 5.23
CA GLY A 43 8.34 -3.70 4.22
C GLY A 43 7.69 -3.51 2.85
N LEU A 44 7.02 -4.54 2.35
CA LEU A 44 6.39 -4.52 1.03
C LEU A 44 4.87 -4.43 1.16
N VAL A 45 4.26 -3.59 0.31
CA VAL A 45 2.81 -3.50 0.14
C VAL A 45 2.46 -3.90 -1.29
N ALA A 46 1.62 -4.92 -1.45
CA ALA A 46 1.01 -5.33 -2.70
C ALA A 46 -0.52 -5.18 -2.56
N SER A 47 -1.14 -4.31 -3.36
CA SER A 47 -2.57 -4.04 -3.22
C SER A 47 -3.32 -3.93 -4.54
N THR A 48 -4.56 -4.40 -4.54
CA THR A 48 -5.50 -4.21 -5.65
C THR A 48 -6.82 -3.61 -5.19
N GLY A 49 -7.38 -2.70 -6.00
CA GLY A 49 -8.60 -1.94 -5.68
C GLY A 49 -8.38 -0.44 -5.69
N LEU A 50 -9.20 0.34 -4.97
CA LEU A 50 -8.87 1.74 -4.68
C LEU A 50 -7.79 1.75 -3.60
N VAL A 51 -6.61 2.32 -3.86
CA VAL A 51 -5.44 2.10 -2.98
C VAL A 51 -4.99 3.40 -2.33
N ALA A 52 -4.82 3.35 -1.01
CA ALA A 52 -4.07 4.31 -0.22
C ALA A 52 -2.96 3.55 0.53
N SER A 53 -1.70 3.82 0.21
CA SER A 53 -0.58 3.09 0.81
C SER A 53 0.55 3.99 1.28
N THR A 54 1.16 3.60 2.40
CA THR A 54 2.40 4.19 2.91
C THR A 54 3.37 3.07 3.20
N SER A 55 4.55 3.12 2.60
CA SER A 55 5.61 2.15 2.87
C SER A 55 6.97 2.80 3.09
N THR A 56 7.82 2.20 3.93
CA THR A 56 9.25 2.53 3.91
C THR A 56 10.05 1.67 2.92
N GLY A 57 9.45 0.59 2.42
CA GLY A 57 10.07 -0.33 1.47
C GLY A 57 9.47 -0.22 0.07
N LEU A 58 9.00 -1.34 -0.49
CA LEU A 58 8.47 -1.39 -1.85
C LEU A 58 6.94 -1.28 -1.83
N VAL A 59 6.37 -0.53 -2.77
CA VAL A 59 4.92 -0.49 -3.02
C VAL A 59 4.63 -0.99 -4.42
N ALA A 60 3.77 -2.00 -4.54
CA ALA A 60 3.20 -2.47 -5.80
C ALA A 60 1.68 -2.33 -5.71
N SER A 61 1.07 -1.63 -6.66
CA SER A 61 -0.39 -1.47 -6.66
C SER A 61 -0.99 -1.53 -8.05
N THR A 62 -2.15 -2.17 -8.15
CA THR A 62 -2.96 -2.25 -9.36
C THR A 62 -4.37 -1.76 -9.06
N SER A 63 -4.86 -0.78 -9.79
CA SER A 63 -6.19 -0.22 -9.56
C SER A 63 -6.94 0.00 -10.86
N THR A 64 -8.26 0.10 -10.78
CA THR A 64 -9.07 0.66 -11.87
C THR A 64 -9.49 2.11 -11.58
N GLY A 65 -9.22 2.61 -10.38
CA GLY A 65 -9.59 3.94 -9.90
C GLY A 65 -8.41 4.72 -9.32
N LEU A 66 -8.63 5.40 -8.21
CA LEU A 66 -7.62 6.23 -7.54
C LEU A 66 -6.58 5.38 -6.84
N VAL A 67 -5.33 5.77 -7.01
CA VAL A 67 -4.26 5.32 -6.13
C VAL A 67 -3.44 6.49 -5.60
N ALA A 68 -3.28 6.49 -4.29
CA ALA A 68 -2.40 7.37 -3.54
C ALA A 68 -1.35 6.53 -2.83
N SER A 69 -0.08 6.74 -3.17
CA SER A 69 1.02 5.98 -2.59
C SER A 69 2.13 6.90 -2.13
N THR A 70 2.65 6.64 -0.94
CA THR A 70 3.86 7.27 -0.40
C THR A 70 4.88 6.18 -0.12
N SER A 71 6.07 6.29 -0.72
CA SER A 71 7.18 5.41 -0.37
C SER A 71 8.48 6.18 -0.19
N THR A 72 9.29 5.73 0.77
CA THR A 72 10.72 6.08 0.86
C THR A 72 11.60 5.12 0.05
N GLY A 73 11.07 3.96 -0.31
CA GLY A 73 11.72 3.01 -1.22
C GLY A 73 11.11 3.08 -2.62
N LEU A 74 11.18 1.97 -3.37
CA LEU A 74 10.61 1.91 -4.71
C LEU A 74 9.08 1.85 -4.68
N ALA A 75 8.47 2.30 -5.77
CA ALA A 75 7.08 2.01 -6.07
C ALA A 75 6.81 1.78 -7.55
N ALA A 76 5.96 0.80 -7.80
CA ALA A 76 5.40 0.44 -9.08
C ALA A 76 3.87 0.42 -8.97
N SER A 77 3.20 0.87 -10.03
CA SER A 77 1.83 1.33 -9.91
C SER A 77 1.16 1.33 -11.28
N THR A 78 0.04 0.61 -11.43
CA THR A 78 -0.72 0.47 -12.69
C THR A 78 -2.21 0.73 -12.49
N SER A 79 -2.75 1.84 -13.02
CA SER A 79 -4.19 2.14 -12.96
C SER A 79 -4.66 2.73 -14.27
N SER A 80 -5.89 2.39 -14.61
CA SER A 80 -6.69 3.08 -15.62
C SER A 80 -7.25 4.44 -15.14
N GLY A 81 -7.13 4.74 -13.83
CA GLY A 81 -7.57 5.97 -13.18
C GLY A 81 -6.43 6.92 -12.78
N PHE A 82 -6.69 7.80 -11.81
CA PHE A 82 -5.75 8.83 -11.37
C PHE A 82 -4.70 8.28 -10.39
N TRP A 83 -3.46 8.75 -10.55
CA TRP A 83 -2.33 8.40 -9.68
C TRP A 83 -1.77 9.62 -8.98
N ILE A 84 -1.63 9.52 -7.66
CA ILE A 84 -0.84 10.43 -6.84
C ILE A 84 0.29 9.64 -6.23
N TYR A 85 1.51 10.02 -6.56
CA TYR A 85 2.69 9.39 -6.02
C TYR A 85 3.62 10.42 -5.37
N VAL A 86 3.98 10.20 -4.11
CA VAL A 86 4.93 11.03 -3.37
C VAL A 86 6.19 10.21 -3.08
N TYR A 87 7.29 10.54 -3.77
CA TYR A 87 8.63 10.01 -3.49
C TYR A 87 9.32 10.89 -2.45
N TYR A 88 9.61 10.34 -1.27
CA TYR A 88 10.57 10.94 -0.36
C TYR A 88 11.94 10.32 -0.64
N ILE A 89 12.80 11.06 -1.35
CA ILE A 89 14.22 10.73 -1.39
C ILE A 89 14.77 11.10 -0.01
N LEU A 90 15.24 10.12 0.77
CA LEU A 90 16.20 10.45 1.83
C LEU A 90 17.43 10.98 1.09
N ALA A 91 17.60 12.31 1.08
CA ALA A 91 18.89 12.91 0.79
C ALA A 91 19.85 12.43 1.88
N ILE A 92 20.51 11.29 1.65
CA ILE A 92 21.73 10.96 2.36
C ILE A 92 22.76 11.94 1.78
N SER A 93 22.89 13.10 2.42
CA SER A 93 24.08 13.92 2.26
C SER A 93 25.25 13.04 2.71
N TYR A 94 26.02 12.53 1.75
CA TYR A 94 27.32 11.97 2.06
C TYR A 94 28.20 13.15 2.51
N VAL A 95 28.46 13.23 3.80
CA VAL A 95 29.45 14.16 4.39
C VAL A 95 30.54 13.27 4.98
N ASP A 96 31.68 13.28 4.25
CA ASP A 96 32.98 12.59 4.42
C ASP A 96 33.01 11.05 4.39
#